data_AF-A0A937XBV0-F1
#
_entry.id   AF-A0A937XBV0-F1
#
_cell.length_a   1.000
_cell.length_b   1.000
_cell.length_c   1.000
_cell.angle_alpha   90.00
_cell.angle_beta   90.00
_cell.angle_gamma   90.00
#
_symmetry.space_group_name_H-M   'P 1'
#
loop_
_entity.id
_entity.type
_entity.pdbx_description
1 polymer ?
#
loop_
_entity_poly.entity_id
_entity_poly.type
_entity_poly.pdbx_seq_one_letter_code
_entity_poly.pdbx_strand_id
1 'polypeptide(L)'
;MTRDGESAPDRVAGVVEAVRSSRKYATVAEGVVRRLAAKALRDGTSPRGAQRAVRGKLHQVYAAYLAPGDLGRAERLLAALPERPAPEELAQAARRILARHASSAERLAFQEGLLARLLSAGGFAGPLRRVVDLGCGFHPLTLPWMGLPPE
;
A
#
# COMPACT_ATOMS: atom_id res chain seq x y z
N MET A 1 24.69 28.48 12.93
CA MET A 1 24.75 28.77 11.48
C MET A 1 23.60 28.05 10.79
N THR A 2 22.41 28.63 10.85
CA THR A 2 21.36 28.35 9.86
C THR A 2 21.89 28.83 8.52
N ARG A 3 21.79 28.02 7.45
CA ARG A 3 22.08 28.50 6.11
C ARG A 3 20.95 29.44 5.73
N ASP A 4 21.15 30.72 6.01
CA ASP A 4 20.26 31.80 5.61
C ASP A 4 20.35 31.91 4.07
N GLY A 5 19.48 31.18 3.37
CA GLY A 5 19.49 31.09 1.92
C GLY A 5 18.74 29.90 1.31
N GLU A 6 18.33 28.91 2.11
CA GLU A 6 17.63 27.73 1.57
C GLU A 6 16.14 28.02 1.29
N SER A 7 15.73 27.91 0.02
CA SER A 7 14.37 28.21 -0.39
C SER A 7 13.35 27.22 0.21
N ALA A 8 12.06 27.58 0.26
CA ALA A 8 11.04 26.65 0.75
C ALA A 8 10.98 25.32 -0.06
N PRO A 9 11.11 25.32 -1.40
CA PRO A 9 11.29 24.10 -2.18
C PRO A 9 12.50 23.25 -1.77
N ASP A 10 13.65 23.87 -1.51
CA ASP A 10 14.89 23.18 -1.14
C ASP A 10 14.75 22.49 0.22
N ARG A 11 14.14 23.19 1.20
CA ARG A 11 13.85 22.61 2.53
C ARG A 11 12.92 21.40 2.44
N VAL A 12 11.92 21.44 1.55
CA VAL A 12 11.02 20.30 1.31
C VAL A 12 11.79 19.13 0.71
N ALA A 13 12.63 19.38 -0.30
CA ALA A 13 13.44 18.35 -0.95
C ALA A 13 14.37 17.66 0.06
N GLY A 14 15.06 18.43 0.92
CA GLY A 14 15.93 17.87 1.96
C GLY A 14 15.19 16.99 2.99
N VAL A 15 13.95 17.35 3.36
CA VAL A 15 13.12 16.48 4.22
C VAL A 15 12.71 15.20 3.49
N VAL A 16 12.33 15.29 2.22
CA VAL A 16 11.94 14.12 1.41
C VAL A 16 13.09 13.12 1.29
N GLU A 17 14.28 13.61 0.92
CA GLU A 17 15.49 12.80 0.81
C GLU A 17 15.82 12.12 2.14
N ALA A 18 15.83 12.88 3.23
CA ALA A 18 16.14 12.36 4.56
C ALA A 18 15.12 11.32 5.06
N VAL A 19 13.86 11.38 4.66
CA VAL A 19 12.84 10.37 5.02
C VAL A 19 13.02 9.11 4.17
N ARG A 20 13.18 9.28 2.85
CA ARG A 20 13.26 8.17 1.89
C ARG A 20 14.60 7.43 1.91
N SER A 21 15.65 8.01 2.48
CA SER A 21 16.94 7.32 2.72
C SER A 21 16.83 6.13 3.68
N SER A 22 15.76 6.07 4.48
CA SER A 22 15.48 4.90 5.32
C SER A 22 14.81 3.78 4.52
N ARG A 23 15.30 2.55 4.64
CA ARG A 23 14.72 1.36 3.96
C ARG A 23 13.20 1.23 4.18
N LYS A 24 12.72 1.62 5.36
CA LYS A 24 11.30 1.52 5.75
C LYS A 24 10.37 2.40 4.90
N TYR A 25 10.85 3.54 4.40
CA TYR A 25 10.03 4.50 3.65
C TYR A 25 10.52 4.73 2.22
N ALA A 26 11.58 4.04 1.79
CA ALA A 26 12.15 4.15 0.45
C ALA A 26 11.12 3.90 -0.66
N THR A 27 10.22 2.93 -0.43
CA THR A 27 9.17 2.51 -1.38
C THR A 27 7.88 3.33 -1.28
N VAL A 28 7.77 4.26 -0.35
CA VAL A 28 6.60 5.15 -0.25
C VAL A 28 6.64 6.16 -1.40
N ALA A 29 5.49 6.37 -2.04
CA ALA A 29 5.34 7.34 -3.13
C ALA A 29 5.86 8.73 -2.71
N GLU A 30 6.76 9.29 -3.52
CA GLU A 30 7.43 10.54 -3.20
C GLU A 30 6.44 11.68 -2.96
N GLY A 31 5.38 11.77 -3.77
CA GLY A 31 4.35 12.81 -3.65
C GLY A 31 3.68 12.80 -2.27
N VAL A 32 3.52 11.65 -1.62
CA VAL A 32 2.99 11.55 -0.26
C VAL A 32 3.97 12.15 0.74
N VAL A 33 5.24 11.76 0.65
CA VAL A 33 6.31 12.27 1.53
C VAL A 33 6.46 13.78 1.37
N ARG A 34 6.48 14.26 0.12
CA ARG A 34 6.58 15.69 -0.23
C ARG A 34 5.40 16.49 0.32
N ARG A 35 4.16 16.00 0.18
CA ARG A 35 2.97 16.66 0.74
C ARG A 35 3.02 16.77 2.26
N LEU A 36 3.45 15.70 2.94
CA LEU A 36 3.61 15.70 4.40
C LEU A 36 4.74 16.63 4.85
N ALA A 37 5.88 16.63 4.16
CA ALA A 37 7.02 17.50 4.42
C ALA A 37 6.65 18.97 4.25
N ALA A 38 6.01 19.31 3.12
CA ALA A 38 5.54 20.66 2.84
C ALA A 38 4.53 21.13 3.90
N LYS A 39 3.60 20.25 4.32
CA LYS A 39 2.68 20.58 5.41
C LYS A 39 3.42 20.88 6.72
N ALA A 40 4.29 19.98 7.16
CA ALA A 40 5.00 20.13 8.42
C ALA A 40 5.87 21.42 8.46
N LEU A 41 6.58 21.72 7.37
CA LEU A 41 7.39 22.94 7.27
C LEU A 41 6.53 24.21 7.24
N ARG A 42 5.36 24.18 6.58
CA ARG A 42 4.40 25.29 6.63
C ARG A 42 3.84 25.52 8.03
N ASP A 43 3.67 24.45 8.81
CA ASP A 43 3.22 24.50 10.21
C ASP A 43 4.34 25.01 11.17
N GLY A 44 5.44 25.55 10.63
CA GLY A 44 6.51 26.19 11.39
C GLY A 44 7.54 25.24 11.99
N THR A 45 7.49 23.94 11.68
CA THR A 45 8.49 23.00 12.22
C THR A 45 9.85 23.16 11.55
N SER A 46 10.91 22.95 12.34
CA SER A 46 12.28 22.86 11.81
C SER A 46 12.42 21.67 10.86
N PRO A 47 13.43 21.64 9.95
CA PRO A 47 13.63 20.50 9.06
C PRO A 47 13.73 19.14 9.77
N ARG A 48 14.41 19.08 10.92
CA ARG A 48 14.46 17.86 11.76
C ARG A 48 13.10 17.53 12.38
N GLY A 49 12.35 18.53 12.82
CA GLY A 49 10.98 18.37 13.32
C GLY A 49 10.04 17.83 12.23
N ALA A 50 10.14 18.37 11.02
CA ALA A 50 9.39 17.91 9.86
C ALA A 50 9.71 16.45 9.52
N GLN A 51 10.99 16.06 9.51
CA GLN A 51 11.38 14.64 9.34
C GLN A 51 10.70 13.72 10.37
N ARG A 52 10.70 14.12 11.66
CA ARG A 52 10.05 13.35 12.74
C ARG A 52 8.54 13.26 12.52
N ALA A 53 7.89 14.39 12.20
CA ALA A 53 6.45 14.45 11.96
C ALA A 53 6.03 13.58 10.75
N VAL A 54 6.77 13.66 9.65
CA VAL A 54 6.54 12.83 8.45
C VAL A 54 6.69 11.35 8.80
N ARG A 55 7.80 10.95 9.45
CA ARG A 55 8.03 9.54 9.83
C ARG A 55 6.95 9.02 10.78
N GLY A 56 6.49 9.85 11.73
CA GLY A 56 5.38 9.52 12.63
C GLY A 56 4.08 9.30 11.86
N LYS A 57 3.74 10.19 10.91
CA LYS A 57 2.53 10.05 10.11
C LYS A 57 2.58 8.84 9.18
N LEU A 58 3.71 8.61 8.51
CA LEU A 58 3.91 7.43 7.67
C LEU A 58 3.84 6.13 8.49
N HIS A 59 4.33 6.15 9.73
CA HIS A 59 4.19 4.99 10.60
C HIS A 59 2.72 4.64 10.86
N GLN A 60 1.90 5.65 11.17
CA GLN A 60 0.47 5.49 11.42
C GLN A 60 -0.30 4.99 10.19
N VAL A 61 -0.02 5.53 8.99
CA VAL A 61 -0.85 5.27 7.81
C VAL A 61 -0.35 4.13 6.92
N TYR A 62 0.91 3.71 7.06
CA TYR A 62 1.52 2.70 6.19
C TYR A 62 2.09 1.52 6.97
N ALA A 63 2.96 1.79 7.95
CA ALA A 63 3.63 0.72 8.69
C ALA A 63 2.75 0.04 9.75
N ALA A 64 1.54 0.52 9.98
CA ALA A 64 0.54 -0.18 10.80
C ALA A 64 -0.01 -1.44 10.09
N TYR A 65 0.08 -1.48 8.76
CA TYR A 65 -0.57 -2.54 7.96
C TYR A 65 0.39 -3.60 7.43
N LEU A 66 1.69 -3.29 7.31
CA LEU A 66 2.71 -4.18 6.75
C LEU A 66 3.95 -4.23 7.65
N ALA A 67 4.40 -5.44 7.99
CA ALA A 67 5.68 -5.60 8.66
C ALA A 67 6.84 -5.52 7.63
N PRO A 68 8.04 -5.12 8.06
CA PRO A 68 9.23 -5.18 7.22
C PRO A 68 9.41 -6.58 6.61
N GLY A 69 9.55 -6.66 5.29
CA GLY A 69 9.80 -7.91 4.57
C GLY A 69 8.56 -8.66 4.08
N ASP A 70 7.34 -8.27 4.47
CA ASP A 70 6.11 -8.91 3.99
C ASP A 70 5.94 -8.75 2.46
N LEU A 71 6.31 -7.58 1.90
CA LEU A 71 6.31 -7.37 0.45
C LEU A 71 7.24 -8.35 -0.27
N GLY A 72 8.50 -8.45 0.15
CA GLY A 72 9.44 -9.40 -0.45
C GLY A 72 9.02 -10.86 -0.25
N ARG A 73 8.27 -11.17 0.81
CA ARG A 73 7.69 -12.50 1.00
C ARG A 73 6.54 -12.76 0.02
N ALA A 74 5.67 -11.77 -0.19
CA ALA A 74 4.61 -11.85 -1.18
C ALA A 74 5.18 -12.07 -2.59
N GLU A 75 6.21 -11.31 -2.97
CA GLU A 75 6.94 -11.49 -4.23
C GLU A 75 7.48 -12.91 -4.38
N ARG A 76 8.15 -13.45 -3.35
CA ARG A 76 8.67 -14.83 -3.38
C ARG A 76 7.58 -15.88 -3.48
N LEU A 77 6.44 -15.68 -2.81
CA LEU A 77 5.31 -16.62 -2.87
C LEU A 77 4.68 -16.64 -4.26
N LEU A 78 4.53 -15.47 -4.89
CA LEU A 78 3.99 -15.35 -6.25
C LEU A 78 4.98 -15.87 -7.29
N ALA A 79 6.28 -15.56 -7.16
CA ALA A 79 7.31 -16.03 -8.09
C ALA A 79 7.56 -17.54 -8.04
N ALA A 80 7.10 -18.22 -6.98
CA ALA A 80 7.18 -19.68 -6.86
C ALA A 80 6.02 -20.41 -7.56
N LEU A 81 4.98 -19.69 -8.01
CA LEU A 81 3.89 -20.27 -8.78
C LEU A 81 4.37 -20.55 -10.22
N PRO A 82 3.84 -21.61 -10.87
CA PRO A 82 4.06 -21.80 -12.30
C PRO A 82 3.42 -20.65 -13.10
N GLU A 83 3.80 -20.49 -14.37
CA GLU A 83 3.26 -19.45 -15.26
C GLU A 83 1.73 -19.51 -15.39
N ARG A 84 1.16 -20.71 -15.27
CA ARG A 84 -0.29 -20.97 -15.29
C ARG A 84 -0.67 -21.81 -14.07
N PRO A 85 -0.79 -21.19 -12.88
CA PRO A 85 -1.15 -21.92 -11.67
C PRO A 85 -2.58 -22.42 -11.76
N ALA A 86 -2.85 -23.58 -11.16
CA ALA A 86 -4.23 -23.99 -10.96
C ALA A 86 -4.95 -22.95 -10.09
N PRO A 87 -6.27 -22.73 -10.29
CA PRO A 87 -7.00 -21.71 -9.53
C PRO A 87 -6.82 -21.82 -8.01
N GLU A 88 -6.78 -23.04 -7.49
CA GLU A 88 -6.59 -23.30 -6.06
C GLU A 88 -5.16 -23.01 -5.57
N GLU A 89 -4.13 -23.23 -6.39
CA GLU A 89 -2.74 -22.88 -6.03
C GLU A 89 -2.58 -21.36 -5.89
N LEU A 90 -3.15 -20.61 -6.84
CA LEU A 90 -3.19 -19.16 -6.80
C LEU A 90 -3.98 -18.65 -5.58
N ALA A 91 -5.15 -19.25 -5.31
CA ALA A 91 -5.96 -18.90 -4.14
C ALA A 91 -5.22 -19.16 -2.81
N GLN A 92 -4.49 -20.27 -2.70
CA GLN A 92 -3.70 -20.55 -1.49
C GLN A 92 -2.54 -19.56 -1.31
N ALA A 93 -1.83 -19.22 -2.38
CA ALA A 93 -0.80 -18.18 -2.33
C ALA A 93 -1.40 -16.83 -1.90
N ALA A 94 -2.54 -16.45 -2.47
CA ALA A 94 -3.26 -15.23 -2.10
C ALA A 94 -3.65 -15.20 -0.62
N ARG A 95 -4.28 -16.27 -0.09
CA ARG A 95 -4.64 -16.37 1.35
C ARG A 95 -3.43 -16.16 2.25
N ARG A 96 -2.31 -16.80 1.93
CA ARG A 96 -1.06 -16.70 2.69
C ARG A 96 -0.52 -15.28 2.71
N ILE A 97 -0.65 -14.54 1.61
CA ILE A 97 -0.21 -13.15 1.52
C ILE A 97 -1.18 -12.21 2.24
N LEU A 98 -2.48 -12.36 2.02
CA LEU A 98 -3.53 -11.55 2.63
C LEU A 98 -3.51 -11.63 4.16
N ALA A 99 -3.20 -12.80 4.73
CA ALA A 99 -3.07 -13.00 6.18
C ALA A 99 -1.91 -12.19 6.82
N ARG A 100 -1.01 -11.61 6.02
CA ARG A 100 0.15 -10.85 6.50
C ARG A 100 -0.08 -9.36 6.59
N HIS A 101 -1.11 -8.85 5.93
CA HIS A 101 -1.46 -7.43 5.97
C HIS A 101 -2.66 -7.24 6.89
N ALA A 102 -2.53 -6.43 7.94
CA ALA A 102 -3.51 -6.36 9.05
C ALA A 102 -4.95 -6.19 8.55
N SER A 103 -5.19 -5.24 7.64
CA SER A 103 -6.53 -4.96 7.10
C SER A 103 -7.13 -6.09 6.23
N SER A 104 -6.29 -6.90 5.57
CA SER A 104 -6.81 -8.05 4.81
C SER A 104 -6.95 -9.28 5.71
N ALA A 105 -6.07 -9.46 6.69
CA ALA A 105 -6.17 -10.52 7.69
C ALA A 105 -7.48 -10.43 8.49
N GLU A 106 -7.87 -9.21 8.92
CA GLU A 106 -9.14 -8.96 9.61
C GLU A 106 -10.38 -9.39 8.81
N ARG A 107 -10.31 -9.34 7.47
CA ARG A 107 -11.45 -9.63 6.59
C ARG A 107 -11.40 -11.02 5.97
N LEU A 108 -10.25 -11.72 6.05
CA LEU A 108 -10.01 -12.97 5.33
C LEU A 108 -11.07 -14.04 5.61
N ALA A 109 -11.59 -14.11 6.83
CA ALA A 109 -12.60 -15.09 7.25
C ALA A 109 -13.93 -15.00 6.47
N PHE A 110 -14.25 -13.85 5.87
CA PHE A 110 -15.51 -13.65 5.14
C PHE A 110 -15.32 -13.04 3.75
N GLN A 111 -14.12 -12.56 3.41
CA GLN A 111 -13.86 -11.81 2.18
C GLN A 111 -14.15 -12.61 0.90
N GLU A 112 -13.85 -13.92 0.87
CA GLU A 112 -14.09 -14.76 -0.32
C GLU A 112 -15.58 -14.85 -0.63
N GLY A 113 -16.39 -15.24 0.36
CA GLY A 113 -17.84 -15.34 0.22
C GLY A 113 -18.49 -13.98 0.01
N LEU A 114 -17.95 -12.92 0.62
CA LEU A 114 -18.42 -11.55 0.42
C LEU A 114 -18.21 -11.10 -1.02
N LEU A 115 -17.00 -11.25 -1.58
CA LEU A 115 -16.69 -10.83 -2.95
C LEU A 115 -17.47 -11.64 -3.98
N ALA A 116 -17.56 -12.96 -3.81
CA ALA A 116 -18.37 -13.80 -4.69
C ALA A 116 -19.85 -13.38 -4.69
N ARG A 117 -20.40 -13.01 -3.53
CA ARG A 117 -21.79 -12.51 -3.43
C ARG A 117 -21.95 -11.11 -4.01
N LEU A 118 -21.07 -10.16 -3.66
CA LEU A 118 -21.13 -8.77 -4.12
C LEU A 118 -21.02 -8.66 -5.64
N LEU A 119 -20.20 -9.52 -6.25
CA LEU A 119 -19.88 -9.43 -7.67
C LEU A 119 -20.72 -10.37 -8.55
N SER A 120 -21.30 -11.46 -7.99
CA SER A 120 -22.24 -12.32 -8.73
C SER A 120 -23.73 -11.96 -8.54
N ALA A 121 -24.10 -11.33 -7.42
CA ALA A 121 -25.45 -10.77 -7.30
C ALA A 121 -25.58 -9.65 -8.34
N GLY A 122 -26.68 -9.64 -9.10
CA GLY A 122 -26.98 -8.67 -10.16
C GLY A 122 -27.15 -7.21 -9.70
N GLY A 123 -26.36 -6.75 -8.74
CA GLY A 123 -26.28 -5.37 -8.26
C GLY A 123 -25.56 -4.44 -9.23
N PHE A 124 -24.88 -4.99 -10.25
CA PHE A 124 -24.40 -4.22 -11.40
C PHE A 124 -25.33 -4.45 -12.58
N ALA A 125 -25.70 -3.38 -13.29
CA ALA A 125 -26.59 -3.41 -14.46
C ALA A 125 -26.00 -4.12 -15.70
N GLY A 126 -25.00 -4.99 -15.51
CA GLY A 126 -24.25 -5.68 -16.55
C GLY A 126 -22.92 -6.22 -16.02
N PRO A 127 -22.12 -6.90 -16.88
CA PRO A 127 -20.83 -7.44 -16.49
C PRO A 127 -19.88 -6.35 -16.03
N LEU A 128 -19.16 -6.61 -14.93
CA LEU A 128 -18.10 -5.72 -14.44
C LEU A 128 -17.00 -5.61 -15.49
N ARG A 129 -16.79 -4.38 -15.99
CA ARG A 129 -15.77 -4.10 -17.02
C ARG A 129 -14.49 -3.50 -16.46
N ARG A 130 -14.58 -2.81 -15.32
CA ARG A 130 -13.44 -2.10 -14.70
C ARG A 130 -13.61 -2.08 -13.19
N VAL A 131 -12.52 -2.24 -12.48
CA VAL A 131 -12.45 -2.12 -11.02
C VAL A 131 -11.37 -1.10 -10.68
N VAL A 132 -11.69 -0.15 -9.80
CA VAL A 132 -10.72 0.79 -9.22
C VAL A 132 -10.71 0.58 -7.72
N ASP A 133 -9.58 0.12 -7.19
CA ASP A 133 -9.39 -0.14 -5.77
C ASP A 133 -8.40 0.87 -5.18
N LEU A 134 -8.90 1.78 -4.34
CA LEU A 134 -8.14 2.89 -3.76
C LEU A 134 -7.63 2.53 -2.37
N GLY A 135 -6.32 2.65 -2.15
CA GLY A 135 -5.73 2.19 -0.89
C GLY A 135 -5.79 0.66 -0.76
N CYS A 136 -5.68 -0.03 -1.90
CA CYS A 136 -5.96 -1.45 -2.08
C CYS A 136 -5.17 -2.39 -1.15
N GLY A 137 -3.97 -1.99 -0.70
CA GLY A 137 -3.09 -2.87 0.09
C GLY A 137 -2.84 -4.17 -0.68
N PHE A 138 -3.19 -5.31 -0.07
CA PHE A 138 -3.14 -6.62 -0.74
C PHE A 138 -4.47 -7.11 -1.30
N HIS A 139 -5.53 -6.30 -1.28
CA HIS A 139 -6.84 -6.67 -1.82
C HIS A 139 -6.82 -7.13 -3.29
N PRO A 140 -5.96 -6.64 -4.20
CA PRO A 140 -5.91 -7.16 -5.57
C PRO A 140 -5.60 -8.66 -5.66
N LEU A 141 -5.01 -9.26 -4.63
CA LEU A 141 -4.80 -10.71 -4.58
C LEU A 141 -6.09 -11.51 -4.39
N THR A 142 -7.23 -10.84 -4.22
CA THR A 142 -8.56 -11.48 -4.14
C THR A 142 -9.23 -11.72 -5.48
N LEU A 143 -8.56 -11.37 -6.59
CA LEU A 143 -9.01 -11.65 -7.96
C LEU A 143 -9.56 -13.07 -8.17
N PRO A 144 -8.96 -14.16 -7.62
CA PRO A 144 -9.51 -15.50 -7.78
C PRO A 144 -10.95 -15.69 -7.29
N TRP A 145 -11.41 -14.84 -6.35
CA TRP A 145 -12.75 -14.90 -5.77
C TRP A 145 -13.74 -13.92 -6.40
N MET A 146 -13.26 -13.06 -7.31
CA MET A 146 -14.10 -12.02 -7.89
C MET A 146 -14.97 -12.50 -9.06
N GLY A 147 -14.65 -13.65 -9.67
CA GLY A 147 -15.41 -14.19 -10.79
C GLY A 147 -15.45 -13.26 -12.00
N LEU A 148 -14.41 -12.45 -12.21
CA LEU A 148 -14.33 -11.50 -13.31
C LEU A 148 -14.26 -12.25 -14.65
N PRO A 149 -14.86 -11.70 -15.72
CA PRO A 149 -14.71 -12.28 -17.05
C PRO A 149 -13.24 -12.31 -17.47
N PRO A 150 -12.82 -13.30 -18.27
CA PRO A 150 -11.48 -13.32 -18.86
C PRO A 150 -11.28 -12.09 -19.75
N GLU A 151 -10.02 -11.62 -19.85
CA GLU A 151 -9.63 -10.57 -20.79
C GLU A 151 -9.81 -10.99 -22.26
#